data_AF-A0A918S1X9-F1
#
_entry.id   AF-A0A918S1X9-F1
#
_cell.length_a   1.000
_cell.length_b   1.000
_cell.length_c   1.000
_cell.angle_alpha   90.00
_cell.angle_beta   90.00
_cell.angle_gamma   90.00
#
_symmetry.space_group_name_H-M   'P 1'
#
loop_
_entity.id
_entity.type
_entity.pdbx_description
1 polymer ?
#
loop_
_entity_poly.entity_id
_entity_poly.type
_entity_poly.pdbx_seq_one_letter_code
_entity_poly.pdbx_strand_id
1 'polypeptide(L)'
;MSAARTAQRPAVPSGARVAPAPPETTAHDPVALWASAQVAALNVDHAPEYGSPAWSALRSTDPRRAVAVITAAEQWRRHSAREAWLDRLAEDDPAEWFRIVTADANAQARRIAPALARRPTHAELTARRAVRARAREVTAAPGWPPVAIPGRPGWWRHLGSRGEPLDLPHNRPQERPHRDPRDGPAGRARDA
;
A
#
# COMPACT_ATOMS: atom_id res chain seq x y z
N MET A 1 -5.30 58.98 38.04
CA MET A 1 -4.48 58.34 36.98
C MET A 1 -5.34 57.25 36.34
N SER A 2 -6.10 57.59 35.29
CA SER A 2 -7.01 56.67 34.61
C SER A 2 -6.42 56.33 33.24
N ALA A 3 -6.05 55.07 33.04
CA ALA A 3 -5.57 54.57 31.75
C ALA A 3 -6.77 54.40 30.80
N ALA A 4 -6.73 55.11 29.67
CA ALA A 4 -7.67 54.94 28.58
C ALA A 4 -7.45 53.57 27.93
N ARG A 5 -8.48 52.72 27.99
CA ARG A 5 -8.49 51.39 27.40
C ARG A 5 -8.81 51.54 25.90
N THR A 6 -7.78 51.51 25.06
CA THR A 6 -7.89 51.50 23.60
C THR A 6 -8.74 50.31 23.15
N ALA A 7 -9.87 50.59 22.51
CA ALA A 7 -10.73 49.57 21.93
C ALA A 7 -10.05 48.96 20.70
N GLN A 8 -9.70 47.69 20.80
CA GLN A 8 -9.18 46.89 19.70
C GLN A 8 -10.32 46.66 18.68
N ARG A 9 -10.18 47.24 17.49
CA ARG A 9 -11.10 47.03 16.36
C ARG A 9 -10.97 45.56 15.89
N PRO A 10 -12.06 44.79 15.76
CA PRO A 10 -11.97 43.43 15.25
C PRO A 10 -11.53 43.45 13.78
N ALA A 11 -10.51 42.66 13.47
CA ALA A 11 -10.04 42.44 12.11
C ALA A 11 -11.15 41.75 11.31
N VAL A 12 -11.54 42.37 10.20
CA VAL A 12 -12.40 41.75 9.19
C VAL A 12 -11.59 40.60 8.57
N PRO A 13 -12.10 39.36 8.49
CA PRO A 13 -11.41 38.30 7.78
C PRO A 13 -11.27 38.71 6.31
N SER A 14 -10.01 38.82 5.87
CA SER A 14 -9.64 39.03 4.48
C SER A 14 -10.39 38.03 3.60
N GLY A 15 -11.11 38.54 2.60
CA GLY A 15 -12.06 37.78 1.81
C GLY A 15 -11.47 36.46 1.32
N ALA A 16 -12.17 35.37 1.59
CA ALA A 16 -11.96 34.13 0.87
C ALA A 16 -12.18 34.45 -0.61
N ARG A 17 -11.09 34.58 -1.37
CA ARG A 17 -11.18 34.55 -2.83
C ARG A 17 -11.87 33.24 -3.15
N VAL A 18 -13.09 33.33 -3.67
CA VAL A 18 -13.77 32.19 -4.28
C VAL A 18 -12.80 31.67 -5.31
N ALA A 19 -12.29 30.44 -5.09
CA ALA A 19 -11.42 29.80 -6.05
C ALA A 19 -12.14 29.82 -7.41
N PRO A 20 -11.47 30.22 -8.50
CA PRO A 20 -12.12 30.28 -9.80
C PRO A 20 -12.66 28.89 -10.13
N ALA A 21 -13.98 28.78 -10.23
CA ALA A 21 -14.64 27.55 -10.63
C ALA A 21 -14.11 27.14 -12.01
N PRO A 22 -13.95 25.84 -12.28
CA PRO A 22 -13.42 25.42 -13.55
C PRO A 22 -14.40 25.78 -14.69
N PRO A 23 -13.89 26.07 -15.90
CA PRO A 23 -14.68 26.67 -16.98
C PRO A 23 -15.88 25.81 -17.42
N GLU A 24 -15.80 24.50 -17.19
CA GLU A 24 -16.86 23.51 -17.40
C GLU A 24 -18.12 23.72 -16.53
N THR A 25 -18.05 24.59 -15.52
CA THR A 25 -19.16 24.86 -14.57
C THR A 25 -19.97 26.11 -14.93
N THR A 26 -19.69 26.75 -16.07
CA THR A 26 -20.39 27.99 -16.45
C THR A 26 -21.80 27.64 -16.92
N ALA A 27 -22.81 27.91 -16.08
CA ALA A 27 -24.22 27.53 -16.29
C ALA A 27 -24.87 28.05 -17.60
N HIS A 28 -24.16 28.87 -18.37
CA HIS A 28 -24.64 29.53 -19.59
C HIS A 28 -23.65 29.47 -20.76
N ASP A 29 -22.86 28.40 -20.92
CA ASP A 29 -22.00 28.24 -22.10
C ASP A 29 -22.88 28.09 -23.38
N PRO A 30 -22.95 29.12 -24.25
CA PRO A 30 -23.81 29.08 -25.43
C PRO A 30 -23.38 28.00 -26.43
N VAL A 31 -22.09 27.63 -26.46
CA VAL A 31 -21.58 26.60 -27.36
C VAL A 31 -21.98 25.22 -26.86
N ALA A 32 -21.93 24.97 -25.55
CA ALA A 32 -22.43 23.73 -24.96
C ALA A 32 -23.93 23.58 -25.20
N LEU A 33 -24.71 24.66 -25.04
CA LEU A 33 -26.15 24.66 -25.33
C LEU A 33 -26.44 24.35 -26.80
N TRP A 34 -25.68 24.96 -27.73
CA TRP A 34 -25.78 24.66 -29.15
C TRP A 34 -25.46 23.19 -29.44
N ALA A 35 -24.37 22.65 -28.90
CA ALA A 35 -23.98 21.25 -29.11
C ALA A 35 -25.06 20.28 -28.58
N SER A 36 -25.60 20.56 -27.39
CA SER A 36 -26.72 19.79 -26.82
C SER A 36 -27.98 19.86 -27.68
N ALA A 37 -28.33 21.04 -28.21
CA ALA A 37 -29.47 21.20 -29.09
C ALA A 37 -29.31 20.40 -30.40
N GLN A 38 -28.11 20.40 -30.98
CA GLN A 38 -27.82 19.63 -32.20
C GLN A 38 -27.92 18.11 -31.97
N VAL A 39 -27.40 17.61 -30.84
CA VAL A 39 -27.53 16.20 -30.47
C VAL A 39 -28.99 15.82 -30.25
N ALA A 40 -29.76 16.67 -29.54
CA ALA A 40 -31.18 16.44 -29.31
C ALA A 40 -32.00 16.42 -30.61
N ALA A 41 -31.70 17.33 -31.54
CA ALA A 41 -32.38 17.40 -32.84
C ALA A 41 -32.17 16.14 -33.71
N LEU A 42 -31.06 15.43 -33.53
CA LEU A 42 -30.79 14.18 -34.25
C LEU A 42 -31.59 13.00 -33.70
N ASN A 43 -32.22 13.13 -32.53
CA ASN A 43 -33.12 12.15 -31.91
C ASN A 43 -32.56 10.72 -31.88
N VAL A 44 -31.33 10.59 -31.38
CA VAL A 44 -30.61 9.32 -31.22
C VAL A 44 -30.44 9.03 -29.74
N ASP A 45 -30.89 7.86 -29.29
CA ASP A 45 -30.78 7.45 -27.88
C ASP A 45 -29.32 7.22 -27.45
N HIS A 46 -28.54 6.57 -28.32
CA HIS A 46 -27.14 6.24 -28.05
C HIS A 46 -26.30 6.29 -29.34
N ALA A 47 -25.17 6.99 -29.27
CA ALA A 47 -24.14 6.99 -30.32
C ALA A 47 -22.87 6.30 -29.81
N PRO A 48 -22.20 5.48 -30.63
CA PRO A 48 -20.90 4.92 -30.25
C PRO A 48 -19.85 6.04 -30.12
N GLU A 49 -18.81 5.80 -29.35
CA GLU A 49 -17.68 6.73 -29.21
C GLU A 49 -17.05 7.02 -30.58
N TYR A 50 -16.74 8.29 -30.84
CA TYR A 50 -16.08 8.71 -32.07
C TYR A 50 -14.75 7.97 -32.28
N GLY A 51 -14.51 7.46 -33.48
CA GLY A 51 -13.29 6.70 -33.82
C GLY A 51 -13.27 5.25 -33.32
N SER A 52 -14.25 4.83 -32.52
CA SER A 52 -14.37 3.43 -32.11
C SER A 52 -14.65 2.50 -33.32
N PRO A 53 -14.39 1.17 -33.19
CA PRO A 53 -14.78 0.20 -34.22
C PRO A 53 -16.28 0.23 -34.54
N ALA A 54 -17.13 0.40 -33.52
CA ALA A 54 -18.57 0.50 -33.68
C ALA A 54 -18.98 1.76 -34.48
N TRP A 55 -18.31 2.89 -34.25
CA TRP A 55 -18.51 4.11 -35.05
C TRP A 55 -18.04 3.93 -36.49
N SER A 56 -16.90 3.27 -36.70
CA SER A 56 -16.33 3.02 -38.03
C SER A 56 -17.22 2.11 -38.88
N ALA A 57 -17.96 1.19 -38.26
CA ALA A 57 -18.92 0.32 -38.91
C ALA A 57 -20.22 1.02 -39.33
N LEU A 58 -20.49 2.23 -38.84
CA LEU A 58 -21.70 2.99 -39.21
C LEU A 58 -21.60 3.50 -40.65
N ARG A 59 -22.73 3.48 -41.36
CA ARG A 59 -22.87 4.08 -42.69
C ARG A 59 -22.67 5.60 -42.62
N SER A 60 -22.15 6.20 -43.69
CA SER A 60 -21.89 7.65 -43.76
C SER A 60 -23.12 8.53 -43.49
N THR A 61 -24.31 8.04 -43.80
CA THR A 61 -25.59 8.73 -43.59
C THR A 61 -26.25 8.44 -42.24
N ASP A 62 -25.65 7.61 -41.38
CA ASP A 62 -26.22 7.27 -40.08
C ASP A 62 -26.11 8.47 -39.11
N PRO A 63 -27.23 8.99 -38.55
CA PRO A 63 -27.21 10.15 -37.65
C PRO A 63 -26.37 9.92 -36.39
N ARG A 64 -26.18 8.66 -35.96
CA ARG A 64 -25.29 8.31 -34.84
C ARG A 64 -23.85 8.76 -35.08
N ARG A 65 -23.39 8.81 -36.34
CA ARG A 65 -22.05 9.33 -36.66
C ARG A 65 -21.94 10.82 -36.34
N ALA A 66 -22.96 11.61 -36.69
CA ALA A 66 -22.98 13.05 -36.44
C ALA A 66 -23.02 13.32 -34.92
N VAL A 67 -23.85 12.60 -34.17
CA VAL A 67 -23.89 12.70 -32.70
C VAL A 67 -22.53 12.40 -32.08
N ALA A 68 -21.86 11.33 -32.51
CA ALA A 68 -20.54 10.97 -32.00
C ALA A 68 -19.50 12.07 -32.27
N VAL A 69 -19.49 12.65 -33.47
CA VAL A 69 -18.58 13.74 -33.86
C VAL A 69 -18.83 14.99 -33.02
N ILE A 70 -20.08 15.42 -32.89
CA ILE A 70 -20.44 16.61 -32.10
C ILE A 70 -20.04 16.40 -30.63
N THR A 71 -20.34 15.22 -30.08
CA THR A 71 -19.99 14.87 -28.70
C THR A 71 -18.47 14.88 -28.49
N ALA A 72 -17.70 14.32 -29.42
CA ALA A 72 -16.23 14.32 -29.33
C ALA A 72 -15.64 15.73 -29.47
N ALA A 73 -16.17 16.55 -30.38
CA ALA A 73 -15.75 17.94 -30.54
C ALA A 73 -16.04 18.78 -29.29
N GLU A 74 -17.20 18.57 -28.65
CA GLU A 74 -17.57 19.18 -27.37
C GLU A 74 -16.61 18.77 -26.25
N GLN A 75 -16.34 17.46 -26.13
CA GLN A 75 -15.39 16.94 -25.15
C GLN A 75 -13.99 17.52 -25.36
N TRP A 76 -13.53 17.61 -26.61
CA TRP A 76 -12.26 18.24 -26.94
C TRP A 76 -12.23 19.72 -26.56
N ARG A 77 -13.27 20.51 -26.89
CA ARG A 77 -13.34 21.92 -26.48
C ARG A 77 -13.23 22.07 -24.96
N ARG A 78 -13.99 21.27 -24.20
CA ARG A 78 -13.96 21.29 -22.73
C ARG A 78 -12.59 20.91 -22.20
N HIS A 79 -11.99 19.86 -22.76
CA HIS A 79 -10.64 19.44 -22.38
C HIS A 79 -9.62 20.55 -22.65
N SER A 80 -9.59 21.15 -23.84
CA SER A 80 -8.67 22.26 -24.13
C SER A 80 -8.91 23.48 -23.24
N ALA A 81 -10.16 23.83 -22.94
CA ALA A 81 -10.49 24.92 -22.03
C ALA A 81 -10.01 24.62 -20.60
N ARG A 82 -10.13 23.36 -20.16
CA ARG A 82 -9.67 22.87 -18.88
C ARG A 82 -8.14 22.91 -18.77
N GLU A 83 -7.42 22.42 -19.77
CA GLU A 83 -5.95 22.48 -19.82
C GLU A 83 -5.46 23.93 -19.79
N ALA A 84 -6.01 24.81 -20.64
CA ALA A 84 -5.63 26.22 -20.64
C ALA A 84 -5.94 26.93 -19.30
N TRP A 85 -6.97 26.49 -18.58
CA TRP A 85 -7.25 26.98 -17.23
C TRP A 85 -6.26 26.42 -16.20
N LEU A 86 -5.88 25.14 -16.29
CA LEU A 86 -4.85 24.55 -15.44
C LEU A 86 -3.48 25.21 -15.65
N ASP A 87 -3.10 25.50 -16.89
CA ASP A 87 -1.86 26.19 -17.22
C ASP A 87 -1.81 27.58 -16.57
N ARG A 88 -2.88 28.38 -16.76
CA ARG A 88 -3.00 29.69 -16.08
C ARG A 88 -2.98 29.55 -14.56
N LEU A 89 -3.67 28.55 -14.01
CA LEU A 89 -3.69 28.33 -12.57
C LEU A 89 -2.32 27.93 -12.03
N ALA A 90 -1.53 27.16 -12.78
CA ALA A 90 -0.16 26.80 -12.41
C ALA A 90 0.75 28.02 -12.32
N GLU A 91 0.51 29.04 -13.15
CA GLU A 91 1.24 30.31 -13.14
C GLU A 91 0.73 31.26 -12.03
N ASP A 92 -0.58 31.44 -11.92
CA ASP A 92 -1.22 32.43 -11.04
C ASP A 92 -1.31 31.98 -9.57
N ASP A 93 -1.56 30.68 -9.33
CA ASP A 93 -1.70 30.06 -8.01
C ASP A 93 -1.20 28.60 -8.01
N PRO A 94 0.14 28.39 -7.98
CA PRO A 94 0.73 27.04 -8.00
C PRO A 94 0.25 26.14 -6.86
N ALA A 95 -0.10 26.72 -5.70
CA ALA A 95 -0.59 25.97 -4.55
C ALA A 95 -1.99 25.43 -4.82
N GLU A 96 -2.89 26.24 -5.37
CA GLU A 96 -4.21 25.78 -5.76
C GLU A 96 -4.15 24.76 -6.91
N TRP A 97 -3.33 25.03 -7.92
CA TRP A 97 -3.07 24.06 -8.99
C TRP A 97 -2.66 22.70 -8.44
N PHE A 98 -1.69 22.67 -7.51
CA PHE A 98 -1.23 21.42 -6.91
C PHE A 98 -2.33 20.71 -6.13
N ARG A 99 -3.16 21.45 -5.36
CA ARG A 99 -4.30 20.88 -4.66
C ARG A 99 -5.27 20.20 -5.61
N ILE A 100 -5.58 20.84 -6.74
CA ILE A 100 -6.55 20.34 -7.72
C ILE A 100 -6.00 19.13 -8.47
N VAL A 101 -4.78 19.21 -9.02
CA VAL A 101 -4.17 18.11 -9.79
C VAL A 101 -3.90 16.87 -8.92
N THR A 102 -3.58 17.06 -7.64
CA THR A 102 -3.32 15.92 -6.72
C THR A 102 -4.56 15.45 -5.97
N ALA A 103 -5.74 16.04 -6.17
CA ALA A 103 -6.94 15.75 -5.38
C ALA A 103 -7.30 14.25 -5.40
N ASP A 104 -7.35 13.63 -6.57
CA ASP A 104 -7.70 12.21 -6.73
C ASP A 104 -6.62 11.28 -6.16
N ALA A 105 -5.35 11.60 -6.41
CA ALA A 105 -4.22 10.87 -5.84
C ALA A 105 -4.24 10.93 -4.31
N ASN A 106 -4.55 12.10 -3.74
CA ASN A 106 -4.70 12.30 -2.30
C ASN A 106 -5.92 11.55 -1.75
N ALA A 107 -7.05 11.54 -2.45
CA ALA A 107 -8.22 10.75 -2.08
C ALA A 107 -7.90 9.24 -2.08
N GLN A 108 -7.17 8.77 -3.09
CA GLN A 108 -6.69 7.39 -3.14
C GLN A 108 -5.70 7.08 -2.02
N ALA A 109 -4.74 7.97 -1.76
CA ALA A 109 -3.78 7.84 -0.67
C ALA A 109 -4.51 7.72 0.69
N ARG A 110 -5.52 8.55 0.94
CA ARG A 110 -6.35 8.48 2.16
C ARG A 110 -7.09 7.15 2.28
N ARG A 111 -7.57 6.58 1.17
CA ARG A 111 -8.22 5.25 1.16
C ARG A 111 -7.26 4.14 1.57
N ILE A 112 -6.02 4.16 1.10
CA ILE A 112 -5.05 3.09 1.36
C ILE A 112 -4.22 3.29 2.64
N ALA A 113 -4.10 4.53 3.12
CA ALA A 113 -3.23 4.89 4.25
C ALA A 113 -3.50 4.07 5.53
N PRO A 114 -4.76 3.85 5.97
CA PRO A 114 -5.02 3.04 7.17
C PRO A 114 -4.55 1.59 7.04
N ALA A 115 -4.67 1.00 5.85
CA ALA A 115 -4.22 -0.36 5.60
C ALA A 115 -2.69 -0.45 5.59
N LEU A 116 -2.01 0.55 5.01
CA LEU A 116 -0.55 0.63 5.01
C LEU A 116 0.01 0.91 6.41
N ALA A 117 -0.63 1.79 7.18
CA ALA A 117 -0.19 2.15 8.54
C ALA A 117 -0.19 0.96 9.51
N ARG A 118 -0.98 -0.09 9.25
CA ARG A 118 -1.00 -1.34 10.03
C ARG A 118 0.10 -2.33 9.63
N ARG A 119 0.77 -2.12 8.50
CA ARG A 119 1.82 -3.02 8.04
C ARG A 119 3.10 -2.71 8.81
N PRO A 120 3.82 -3.75 9.28
CA PRO A 120 5.08 -3.54 9.94
C PRO A 120 6.08 -2.84 9.02
N THR A 121 6.83 -1.89 9.56
CA THR A 121 7.89 -1.23 8.80
C THR A 121 9.05 -2.19 8.55
N HIS A 122 9.92 -1.87 7.57
CA HIS A 122 11.12 -2.67 7.31
C HIS A 122 12.01 -2.78 8.56
N ALA A 123 12.14 -1.71 9.34
CA ALA A 123 12.87 -1.68 10.58
C ALA A 123 12.27 -2.65 11.61
N GLU A 124 10.95 -2.66 11.77
CA GLU A 124 10.25 -3.58 12.68
C GLU A 124 10.40 -5.04 12.25
N LEU A 125 10.29 -5.35 10.96
CA LEU A 125 10.52 -6.69 10.45
C LEU A 125 11.97 -7.14 10.70
N THR A 126 12.93 -6.25 10.52
CA THR A 126 14.36 -6.51 10.80
C THR A 126 14.57 -6.78 12.29
N ALA A 127 14.00 -5.98 13.18
CA ALA A 127 14.05 -6.20 14.63
C ALA A 127 13.43 -7.56 15.02
N ARG A 128 12.26 -7.90 14.46
CA ARG A 128 11.61 -9.21 14.69
C ARG A 128 12.48 -10.38 14.25
N ARG A 129 13.18 -10.26 13.12
CA ARG A 129 14.14 -11.26 12.64
C ARG A 129 15.35 -11.37 13.59
N ALA A 130 15.90 -10.25 14.04
CA ALA A 130 17.02 -10.23 14.98
C ALA A 130 16.69 -10.92 16.32
N VAL A 131 15.47 -10.70 16.85
CA VAL A 131 15.00 -11.41 18.06
C VAL A 131 14.91 -12.92 17.82
N ARG A 132 14.36 -13.36 16.68
CA ARG A 132 14.29 -14.79 16.32
C ARG A 132 15.64 -15.42 16.04
N ALA A 133 16.59 -14.64 15.52
CA ALA A 133 17.95 -15.10 15.22
C ALA A 133 18.81 -15.29 16.48
N ARG A 134 18.37 -14.84 17.66
CA ARG A 134 18.92 -15.28 18.95
C ARG A 134 18.52 -16.75 19.17
N ALA A 135 19.17 -17.64 18.43
CA ALA A 135 19.02 -19.07 18.58
C ALA A 135 19.29 -19.43 20.05
N ARG A 136 18.32 -20.04 20.72
CA ARG A 136 18.55 -20.61 22.05
C ARG A 136 19.49 -21.78 21.87
N GLU A 137 20.56 -21.82 22.66
CA GLU A 137 21.44 -22.96 22.69
C GLU A 137 20.65 -24.19 23.13
N VAL A 138 20.61 -25.22 22.29
CA VAL A 138 19.93 -26.47 22.60
C VAL A 138 20.91 -27.36 23.35
N THR A 139 20.62 -27.60 24.62
CA THR A 139 21.32 -28.60 25.43
C THR A 139 20.55 -29.91 25.32
N ALA A 140 21.24 -30.99 24.93
CA ALA A 140 20.65 -32.32 24.95
C ALA A 140 20.41 -32.74 26.41
N ALA A 141 19.20 -33.21 26.73
CA ALA A 141 18.86 -33.74 28.05
C ALA A 141 18.78 -35.28 28.02
N PRO A 142 18.95 -35.98 29.15
CA PRO A 142 18.90 -37.44 29.20
C PRO A 142 17.61 -38.02 28.64
N GLY A 143 17.72 -38.97 27.70
CA GLY A 143 16.59 -39.64 27.06
C GLY A 143 16.01 -38.92 25.84
N TRP A 144 16.58 -37.78 25.43
CA TRP A 144 16.16 -37.09 24.22
C TRP A 144 16.71 -37.76 22.96
N PRO A 145 15.92 -37.80 21.87
CA PRO A 145 16.45 -38.18 20.56
C PRO A 145 17.47 -37.12 20.08
N PRO A 146 18.38 -37.48 19.16
CA PRO A 146 19.35 -36.52 18.63
C PRO A 146 18.65 -35.29 18.02
N VAL A 147 19.19 -34.10 18.28
CA VAL A 147 18.55 -32.84 17.86
C VAL A 147 19.35 -32.18 16.73
N ALA A 148 18.69 -31.85 15.61
CA ALA A 148 19.33 -31.16 14.50
C ALA A 148 19.84 -29.78 14.91
N ILE A 149 21.07 -29.44 14.52
CA ILE A 149 21.71 -28.17 14.90
C ILE A 149 21.31 -27.07 13.90
N PRO A 150 20.63 -25.99 14.35
CA PRO A 150 20.32 -24.87 13.48
C PRO A 150 21.59 -24.24 12.90
N GLY A 151 21.64 -24.07 11.57
CA GLY A 151 22.81 -23.50 10.86
C GLY A 151 23.89 -24.51 10.48
N ARG A 152 23.76 -25.80 10.85
CA ARG A 152 24.64 -26.89 10.41
C ARG A 152 23.84 -28.08 9.88
N PRO A 153 23.30 -27.99 8.65
CA PRO A 153 22.53 -29.09 8.07
C PRO A 153 23.37 -30.38 8.00
N GLY A 154 22.77 -31.50 8.38
CA GLY A 154 23.45 -32.81 8.47
C GLY A 154 24.09 -33.11 9.83
N TRP A 155 24.18 -32.13 10.74
CA TRP A 155 24.74 -32.31 12.07
C TRP A 155 23.66 -32.39 13.14
N TRP A 156 23.84 -33.33 14.07
CA TRP A 156 22.90 -33.65 15.13
C TRP A 156 23.62 -33.63 16.47
N ARG A 157 23.01 -33.04 17.49
CA ARG A 157 23.50 -33.03 18.86
C ARG A 157 22.92 -34.23 19.63
N HIS A 158 23.82 -35.07 20.10
CA HIS A 158 23.56 -36.25 20.92
C HIS A 158 23.92 -35.97 22.37
N LEU A 159 23.45 -36.85 23.27
CA LEU A 159 23.95 -36.94 24.63
C LEU A 159 24.88 -38.16 24.73
N GLY A 160 26.15 -37.91 25.00
CA GLY A 160 27.16 -38.92 25.19
C GLY A 160 26.94 -39.77 26.44
N SER A 161 27.72 -40.84 26.57
CA SER A 161 27.55 -41.86 27.61
C SER A 161 27.81 -41.34 29.04
N ARG A 162 28.48 -40.20 29.19
CA ARG A 162 28.72 -39.53 30.49
C ARG A 162 27.86 -38.29 30.68
N GLY A 163 26.88 -38.05 29.79
CA GLY A 163 25.97 -36.90 29.86
C GLY A 163 26.49 -35.64 29.17
N GLU A 164 27.55 -35.73 28.38
CA GLU A 164 28.12 -34.63 27.62
C GLU A 164 27.39 -34.42 26.27
N PRO A 165 27.14 -33.17 25.84
CA PRO A 165 26.61 -32.92 24.51
C PRO A 165 27.68 -33.20 23.43
N LEU A 166 27.35 -34.04 22.44
CA LEU A 166 28.26 -34.44 21.35
C LEU A 166 27.61 -34.21 19.98
N ASP A 167 28.29 -33.51 19.08
CA ASP A 167 27.79 -33.23 17.74
C ASP A 167 28.29 -34.30 16.74
N LEU A 168 27.38 -35.05 16.13
CA LEU A 168 27.69 -36.11 15.17
C LEU A 168 26.95 -35.88 13.83
N PRO A 169 27.54 -36.29 12.69
CA PRO A 169 26.95 -36.11 11.37
C PRO A 169 25.87 -37.16 11.03
N HIS A 170 25.14 -37.67 12.03
CA HIS A 170 24.06 -38.65 11.84
C HIS A 170 22.96 -38.53 12.91
N ASN A 171 21.74 -38.93 12.55
CA ASN A 171 20.55 -38.92 13.44
C ASN A 171 20.31 -40.26 14.17
N ARG A 172 21.28 -41.16 14.20
CA ARG A 172 21.10 -42.46 14.88
C ARG A 172 21.24 -42.28 16.39
N PRO A 173 20.25 -42.66 17.21
CA PRO A 173 20.39 -42.63 18.67
C PRO A 173 21.60 -43.46 19.10
N GLN A 174 22.41 -42.97 20.04
CA GLN A 174 23.42 -43.80 20.67
C GLN A 174 22.71 -44.85 21.53
N GLU A 175 22.80 -46.12 21.13
CA GLU A 175 22.36 -47.24 21.97
C GLU A 175 23.13 -47.16 23.29
N ARG A 176 22.41 -47.03 24.41
CA ARG A 176 23.04 -47.08 25.73
C ARG A 176 23.81 -48.39 25.82
N PRO A 177 25.09 -48.41 26.23
CA PRO A 177 25.68 -49.68 26.64
C PRO A 177 24.84 -50.23 27.78
N HIS A 178 24.33 -51.43 27.58
CA HIS A 178 23.58 -52.18 28.59
C HIS A 178 24.44 -52.25 29.86
N ARG A 179 24.04 -51.54 30.92
CA ARG A 179 24.63 -51.74 32.25
C ARG A 179 24.19 -53.13 32.71
N ASP A 180 25.09 -54.10 32.64
CA ASP A 180 24.92 -55.39 33.30
C ASP A 180 24.88 -55.14 34.82
N PRO A 181 23.83 -55.57 35.55
CA PRO A 181 23.73 -55.37 37.00
C PRO A 181 24.84 -56.06 37.82
N ARG A 182 25.75 -56.80 37.19
CA ARG A 182 26.78 -57.62 37.84
C ARG A 182 28.09 -56.89 38.13
N ASP A 183 28.32 -55.71 37.57
CA ASP A 183 29.49 -54.88 37.88
C ASP A 183 29.26 -54.02 39.14
N GLY A 184 29.00 -54.70 40.27
CA GLY A 184 29.07 -54.10 41.61
C GLY A 184 30.48 -54.27 42.19
N PRO A 185 31.06 -53.27 42.88
CA PRO A 185 32.39 -53.40 43.44
C PRO A 185 32.41 -54.44 44.56
N ALA A 186 33.12 -55.54 44.33
CA ALA A 186 33.46 -56.51 45.36
C ALA A 186 34.44 -55.90 46.38
N GLY A 187 34.13 -56.06 47.67
CA GLY A 187 35.12 -56.05 48.74
C GLY A 187 35.27 -54.76 49.56
N ARG A 188 34.37 -54.56 50.53
CA ARG A 188 34.76 -54.05 51.86
C ARG A 188 34.12 -54.94 52.93
N ALA A 189 34.90 -55.89 53.43
CA ALA A 189 34.66 -56.47 54.75
C ALA A 189 35.58 -55.74 55.74
N ARG A 190 34.97 -55.14 56.76
CA ARG A 190 35.60 -54.86 58.05
C ARG A 190 35.54 -56.14 58.88
N ASP A 191 36.55 -56.42 59.69
CA ASP A 191 36.41 -56.60 61.15
C ASP A 191 37.73 -57.05 61.79
N ALA A 192 37.98 -56.48 62.98
CA ALA A 192 38.83 -56.89 64.12
C ALA A 192 40.30 -57.30 63.89
#